data_AF-A0A6I1QWL0-F1
#
_entry.id   AF-A0A6I1QWL0-F1
#
_cell.length_a   1.000
_cell.length_b   1.000
_cell.length_c   1.000
_cell.angle_alpha   90.00
_cell.angle_beta   90.00
_cell.angle_gamma   90.00
#
_symmetry.space_group_name_H-M   'P 1'
#
loop_
_entity.id
_entity.type
_entity.pdbx_description
1 polymer ?
#
loop_
_entity_poly.entity_id
_entity_poly.type
_entity_poly.pdbx_seq_one_letter_code
_entity_poly.pdbx_strand_id
1 'polypeptide(L)' 'MFGFGIQELLIILVIALVIFGPSKLPQIGSGLGKAIRDFKKGVSSDDSEDSEKEAKDEKSKDLPR' A
#
# COMPACT_ATOMS: atom_id res chain seq x y z
N MET A 1 -0.13 33.21 2.72
CA MET A 1 -0.43 32.41 1.52
C MET A 1 -0.68 30.99 1.97
N PHE A 2 -1.95 30.61 2.15
CA PHE A 2 -2.34 29.24 2.51
C PHE A 2 -2.13 28.37 1.27
N GLY A 3 -0.93 27.79 1.17
CA GLY A 3 -0.59 26.85 0.11
C GLY A 3 -1.46 25.60 0.22
N PHE A 4 -1.82 25.05 -0.95
CA PHE A 4 -2.49 23.76 -1.14
C PHE A 4 -2.40 22.84 0.07
N GLY A 5 -3.44 22.89 0.90
CA GLY A 5 -3.48 22.16 2.15
C GLY A 5 -3.93 20.72 1.93
N ILE A 6 -3.94 19.97 3.02
CA ILE A 6 -4.56 18.63 3.08
C ILE A 6 -6.02 18.70 2.60
N GLN A 7 -6.69 19.85 2.77
CA GLN A 7 -8.08 20.06 2.38
C GLN A 7 -8.31 20.10 0.87
N GLU A 8 -7.51 20.85 0.09
CA GLU A 8 -7.56 20.78 -1.38
C GLU A 8 -7.22 19.37 -1.89
N LEU A 9 -6.22 18.71 -1.31
CA LEU A 9 -5.85 17.35 -1.71
C LEU A 9 -7.01 16.36 -1.46
N LEU A 10 -7.73 16.51 -0.34
CA LEU A 10 -8.91 15.71 -0.02
C LEU A 10 -10.04 15.92 -1.04
N ILE A 11 -10.29 17.17 -1.44
CA ILE A 11 -11.31 17.49 -2.46
C ILE A 11 -10.95 16.84 -3.80
N ILE A 12 -9.69 16.96 -4.23
CA ILE A 12 -9.20 16.34 -5.46
C ILE A 12 -9.32 14.81 -5.36
N LEU A 13 -8.96 14.22 -4.20
CA LEU A 13 -9.08 12.79 -3.96
C LEU A 13 -10.53 12.33 -4.06
N VAL A 14 -11.50 13.07 -3.50
CA VAL A 14 -12.92 12.75 -3.61
C VAL A 14 -13.39 12.78 -5.06
N ILE A 15 -13.00 13.80 -5.84
CA ILE A 15 -13.35 13.88 -7.27
C ILE A 15 -12.74 12.70 -8.04
N ALA A 16 -11.46 12.40 -7.80
CA ALA A 16 -10.80 11.25 -8.41
C ALA A 16 -11.49 9.93 -8.03
N LEU A 17 -11.92 9.79 -6.78
CA LEU A 17 -12.67 8.64 -6.30
C LEU A 17 -14.05 8.50 -6.94
N VAL A 18 -14.73 9.60 -7.28
CA VAL A 18 -16.00 9.55 -8.01
C VAL A 18 -15.78 9.06 -9.45
N ILE A 19 -14.70 9.50 -10.11
CA ILE A 19 -14.39 9.12 -11.50
C ILE A 19 -13.88 7.68 -11.58
N PHE A 20 -12.89 7.33 -10.75
CA PHE A 20 -12.23 6.02 -10.79
C PHE A 20 -12.94 4.97 -9.92
N GLY A 21 -13.69 5.39 -8.90
CA GLY A 21 -14.29 4.52 -7.89
C GLY A 21 -13.31 4.19 -6.75
N PRO A 22 -13.81 4.07 -5.50
CA PRO A 22 -12.98 3.74 -4.33
C PRO A 22 -12.34 2.36 -4.40
N SER A 23 -12.91 1.43 -5.17
CA SER A 23 -12.37 0.09 -5.34
C SER A 23 -11.11 0.03 -6.21
N LYS A 24 -10.87 1.04 -7.07
CA LYS A 24 -9.69 1.04 -7.94
C LYS A 24 -8.40 1.44 -7.21
N LEU A 25 -8.49 2.31 -6.20
CA LEU A 25 -7.31 2.71 -5.40
C LEU A 25 -6.61 1.51 -4.72
N PRO A 26 -7.30 0.64 -3.95
CA PRO A 26 -6.66 -0.52 -3.34
C PRO A 26 -6.20 -1.54 -4.39
N GLN A 27 -6.95 -1.72 -5.48
CA GLN A 27 -6.57 -2.64 -6.56
C GLN A 27 -5.22 -2.25 -7.21
N ILE A 28 -5.04 -0.96 -7.49
CA ILE A 28 -3.79 -0.42 -8.05
C ILE A 28 -2.70 -0.41 -6.97
N GLY A 29 -3.05 -0.03 -5.73
CA GLY A 29 -2.14 0.04 -4.59
C GLY A 29 -1.56 -1.31 -4.20
N SER A 30 -2.33 -2.40 -4.24
CA SER A 30 -1.83 -3.75 -3.98
C SER A 30 -0.82 -4.20 -5.03
N GLY A 31 -1.06 -3.90 -6.30
CA GLY A 31 -0.13 -4.20 -7.39
C GLY A 31 1.17 -3.40 -7.30
N LEU A 32 1.04 -2.08 -7.10
CA LEU A 32 2.18 -1.18 -6.95
C LEU A 32 2.97 -1.48 -5.67
N GLY A 33 2.29 -1.77 -4.56
CA GLY A 33 2.92 -2.12 -3.28
C GLY A 33 3.72 -3.42 -3.36
N LYS A 34 3.19 -4.43 -4.07
CA LYS A 34 3.93 -5.66 -4.34
C LYS A 34 5.16 -5.39 -5.22
N ALA A 35 5.01 -4.60 -6.28
CA ALA A 35 6.13 -4.22 -7.14
C ALA A 35 7.20 -3.43 -6.39
N ILE A 36 6.82 -2.48 -5.54
CA ILE A 36 7.76 -1.72 -4.70
C ILE A 36 8.44 -2.62 -3.68
N ARG A 37 7.70 -3.57 -3.06
CA ARG A 37 8.26 -4.53 -2.10
C ARG A 37 9.29 -5.44 -2.76
N ASP A 38 9.00 -5.94 -3.95
CA ASP A 38 9.90 -6.83 -4.69
C ASP A 38 11.08 -6.07 -5.29
N PHE A 39 10.87 -4.82 -5.74
CA PHE A 39 11.95 -3.90 -6.13
C PHE A 39 12.88 -3.60 -4.95
N LYS A 40 12.32 -3.27 -3.77
CA LYS A 40 13.09 -3.03 -2.55
C LYS A 40 13.89 -4.27 -2.14
N LYS A 41 13.31 -5.47 -2.21
CA LYS A 41 14.04 -6.72 -1.92
C LYS A 41 15.20 -6.93 -2.89
N GLY A 42 14.99 -6.73 -4.19
CA GLY A 42 16.05 -6.87 -5.20
C GLY A 42 17.19 -5.87 -5.03
N VAL A 43 16.86 -4.64 -4.63
CA VAL A 43 17.86 -3.58 -4.37
C VAL A 43 18.54 -3.74 -3.00
N SER A 44 17.83 -4.21 -1.97
CA SER A 44 18.38 -4.42 -0.62
C SER A 44 19.13 -5.75 -0.45
N SER A 45 18.97 -6.71 -1.37
CA SER A 45 19.67 -8.00 -1.31
C SER A 45 21.18 -7.89 -1.54
N ASP A 46 21.68 -6.72 -1.96
CA ASP A 46 23.13 -6.46 -2.12
C ASP A 46 23.77 -5.91 -0.83
N ASP A 47 23.00 -5.48 0.18
CA ASP A 47 23.58 -4.74 1.32
C ASP A 47 23.21 -5.21 2.74
N SER A 48 22.14 -5.97 3.00
CA SER A 48 21.94 -6.55 4.35
C SER A 48 20.83 -7.59 4.44
N GLU A 49 21.18 -8.73 5.04
CA GLU A 49 20.34 -9.80 5.52
C GLU A 49 19.32 -9.33 6.59
N ASP A 50 18.24 -8.61 6.25
CA ASP A 50 17.04 -8.61 7.11
C ASP A 50 15.80 -8.05 6.40
N SER A 51 14.86 -8.92 6.02
CA SER A 51 13.46 -8.56 5.79
C SER A 51 12.58 -9.80 5.88
N GLU A 52 12.89 -10.70 6.82
CA GLU A 52 11.95 -11.70 7.30
C GLU A 52 11.27 -11.16 8.55
N LYS A 53 10.14 -10.46 8.36
CA LYS A 53 8.99 -10.43 9.28
C LYS A 53 7.91 -9.55 8.66
N GLU A 54 6.68 -9.86 9.02
CA GLU A 54 5.46 -9.08 8.75
C GLU A 54 4.83 -9.25 7.36
N ALA A 55 4.23 -10.42 7.19
CA ALA A 55 2.81 -10.51 6.82
C ALA A 55 2.20 -11.75 7.51
N LYS A 56 2.21 -11.76 8.84
CA LYS A 56 1.31 -12.63 9.62
C LYS A 56 -0.07 -11.97 9.63
N ASP A 57 -0.88 -12.20 8.61
CA ASP A 57 -2.33 -12.10 8.73
C ASP A 57 -2.99 -12.94 7.64
N GLU A 58 -3.06 -14.25 7.86
CA GLU A 58 -4.09 -15.10 7.22
C GLU A 58 -4.33 -16.47 7.89
N LYS A 59 -3.88 -16.70 9.14
CA LYS A 59 -4.16 -17.99 9.82
C LYS A 59 -4.38 -17.88 11.33
N SER A 60 -5.34 -17.04 11.73
CA SER A 60 -5.94 -17.09 13.08
C SER A 60 -7.40 -17.59 13.05
N LYS A 61 -7.72 -18.58 12.21
CA LYS A 61 -9.08 -19.16 12.19
C LYS A 61 -9.21 -20.68 12.23
N ASP A 62 -8.12 -21.44 12.29
CA ASP A 62 -8.20 -22.88 12.58
C ASP A 62 -7.43 -23.18 13.85
N LEU A 63 -8.10 -22.87 14.97
CA LEU A 63 -7.88 -23.58 16.21
C LEU A 63 -8.75 -24.85 16.15
N PRO A 64 -8.18 -26.06 16.01
CA PRO A 64 -8.73 -27.23 16.66
C PRO A 64 -7.78 -27.62 17.80
N ARG A 65 -8.38 -27.82 18.97
CA ARG A 65 -7.71 -28.40 20.14
C ARG A 65 -7.27 -29.83 19.85
#